data_AF-A0A7S1QL33-F1
#
_entry.id   AF-A0A7S1QL33-F1
#
_cell.length_a   1.000
_cell.length_b   1.000
_cell.length_c   1.000
_cell.angle_alpha   90.00
_cell.angle_beta   90.00
_cell.angle_gamma   90.00
#
_symmetry.space_group_name_H-M   'P 1'
#
loop_
_entity.id
_entity.type
_entity.pdbx_description
1 polymer ?
#
loop_
_entity_poly.entity_id
_entity_poly.type
_entity_poly.pdbx_seq_one_letter_code
_entity_poly.pdbx_strand_id
1 'polypeptide(L)'
;SGGGRQAPGAMARRVAVLANHLVESAGASESLRSGPTASEPEFWPPYKFPPTTPLDIRLGLTKEEDVSFPLRWGVVTASPIASDWIKSLQDVPGASVTAVWARDPAKGAAYAEAHGIAKAHASLDSLCSDPSVDIIYIASKTWDHHRQALKVIQAGKHVLIEKPFMDTAEQAREVYAAADKAGVACFEGMWTRFFPAYEHARAAIEGGLIGKVVMVQADYPDRVYALTPAPFAFGTDEMPVVAAGR
;
A
#
# COMPACT_ATOMS: atom_id res chain seq x y z
N SER A 1 -27.10 25.14 -39.37
CA SER A 1 -25.82 24.84 -40.06
C SER A 1 -24.68 25.06 -39.07
N GLY A 2 -23.76 24.08 -38.91
CA GLY A 2 -22.53 24.18 -38.09
C GLY A 2 -22.75 24.42 -36.57
N GLY A 3 -22.29 23.61 -35.63
CA GLY A 3 -21.29 22.54 -35.69
C GLY A 3 -20.04 22.96 -34.93
N GLY A 4 -19.87 22.47 -33.69
CA GLY A 4 -18.74 22.86 -32.83
C GLY A 4 -18.86 22.32 -31.40
N ARG A 5 -18.67 21.00 -31.22
CA ARG A 5 -18.47 20.43 -29.88
C ARG A 5 -17.01 20.66 -29.47
N GLN A 6 -16.77 21.25 -28.30
CA GLN A 6 -15.55 21.01 -27.54
C GLN A 6 -15.93 20.25 -26.27
N ALA A 7 -15.22 19.16 -26.00
CA ALA A 7 -15.44 18.33 -24.83
C ALA A 7 -14.76 18.96 -23.60
N PRO A 8 -15.39 18.99 -22.42
CA PRO A 8 -14.68 19.27 -21.19
C PRO A 8 -13.79 18.08 -20.86
N GLY A 9 -12.48 18.24 -21.03
CA GLY A 9 -11.49 17.23 -20.65
C GLY A 9 -11.56 16.97 -19.15
N ALA A 10 -11.74 15.70 -18.77
CA ALA A 10 -11.79 15.29 -17.39
C ALA A 10 -10.38 15.40 -16.76
N MET A 11 -10.29 16.11 -15.63
CA MET A 11 -9.14 16.01 -14.73
C MET A 11 -9.63 16.13 -13.29
N ALA A 12 -9.90 14.97 -12.68
CA ALA A 12 -10.37 14.88 -11.30
C ALA A 12 -9.25 15.28 -10.32
N ARG A 13 -9.62 15.92 -9.22
CA ARG A 13 -8.68 16.52 -8.25
C ARG A 13 -8.50 15.61 -6.99
N ARG A 14 -7.27 15.12 -6.70
CA ARG A 14 -6.64 14.73 -5.37
C ARG A 14 -6.71 13.25 -4.86
N VAL A 15 -5.95 12.71 -3.87
CA VAL A 15 -5.28 13.26 -2.63
C VAL A 15 -4.04 12.47 -2.05
N ALA A 16 -3.27 13.08 -1.10
CA ALA A 16 -2.30 12.45 -0.16
C ALA A 16 -2.13 13.20 1.19
N VAL A 17 -1.01 13.00 1.89
CA VAL A 17 -0.92 13.03 3.37
C VAL A 17 0.42 13.51 3.91
N LEU A 18 0.39 14.53 4.79
CA LEU A 18 1.55 15.05 5.52
C LEU A 18 1.20 15.47 6.95
N ALA A 19 1.22 14.49 7.84
CA ALA A 19 1.53 14.57 9.28
C ALA A 19 2.02 13.14 9.65
N ASN A 20 3.02 12.88 10.49
CA ASN A 20 3.41 13.64 11.67
C ASN A 20 4.88 13.37 12.10
N HIS A 21 5.87 13.45 11.19
CA HIS A 21 7.29 13.11 11.49
C HIS A 21 8.27 14.30 11.61
N LEU A 22 7.78 15.54 11.61
CA LEU A 22 8.64 16.75 11.66
C LEU A 22 8.79 17.40 13.05
N VAL A 23 8.16 16.86 14.10
CA VAL A 23 8.14 17.49 15.43
C VAL A 23 9.13 16.86 16.44
N GLU A 24 9.44 15.57 16.35
CA GLU A 24 10.31 14.90 17.33
C GLU A 24 11.81 14.93 17.03
N SER A 25 12.23 15.39 15.84
CA SER A 25 13.66 15.57 15.52
C SER A 25 14.33 16.74 16.25
N ALA A 26 13.60 17.46 17.11
CA ALA A 26 14.08 18.60 17.90
C ALA A 26 14.35 18.28 19.38
N GLY A 27 14.08 17.04 19.85
CA GLY A 27 14.16 16.68 21.28
C GLY A 27 14.96 15.42 21.63
N ALA A 28 15.35 14.59 20.67
CA ALA A 28 16.15 13.40 20.93
C ALA A 28 17.63 13.76 21.24
N SER A 29 18.19 13.16 22.28
CA SER A 29 19.42 13.60 22.95
C SER A 29 20.69 13.62 22.08
N GLU A 30 21.56 14.60 22.35
CA GLU A 30 22.90 14.73 21.73
C GLU A 30 23.81 13.50 21.91
N SER A 31 23.47 12.57 22.82
CA SER A 31 24.26 11.39 23.17
C SER A 31 24.33 10.28 22.10
N LEU A 32 23.49 10.32 21.06
CA LEU A 32 23.50 9.33 19.97
C LEU A 32 24.27 9.79 18.71
N ARG A 33 24.95 10.94 18.75
CA ARG A 33 25.76 11.47 17.63
C ARG A 33 27.24 11.08 17.68
N SER A 34 27.60 10.00 18.37
CA SER A 34 28.94 9.41 18.23
C SER A 34 29.04 8.68 16.87
N GLY A 35 29.33 9.45 15.82
CA GLY A 35 29.76 8.89 14.54
C GLY A 35 31.05 8.07 14.68
N PRO A 36 31.41 7.25 13.68
CA PRO A 36 32.59 6.39 13.75
C PRO A 36 33.84 7.22 14.02
N THR A 37 34.65 6.75 14.98
CA THR A 37 35.96 7.32 15.28
C THR A 37 36.88 7.23 14.06
N ALA A 38 37.70 8.25 13.82
CA ALA A 38 38.35 8.57 12.54
C ALA A 38 39.50 7.61 12.10
N SER A 39 39.24 6.30 12.04
CA SER A 39 40.19 5.28 11.57
C SER A 39 39.58 4.17 10.71
N GLU A 40 38.27 4.16 10.47
CA GLU A 40 37.68 3.32 9.44
C GLU A 40 37.79 4.02 8.06
N PRO A 41 38.16 3.31 6.98
CA PRO A 41 38.14 3.91 5.65
C PRO A 41 36.69 4.28 5.30
N GLU A 42 36.48 5.50 4.78
CA GLU A 42 35.19 5.92 4.22
C GLU A 42 34.85 5.06 2.99
N PHE A 43 34.26 3.90 3.23
CA PHE A 43 33.84 2.94 2.20
C PHE A 43 32.74 3.53 1.30
N TRP A 44 32.03 4.53 1.81
CA TRP A 44 31.00 5.28 1.10
C TRP A 44 31.38 6.77 1.08
N PRO A 45 31.33 7.45 -0.08
CA PRO A 45 31.41 8.91 -0.09
C PRO A 45 30.21 9.50 0.68
N PRO A 46 30.34 10.70 1.27
CA PRO A 46 29.26 11.33 2.04
C PRO A 46 28.00 11.50 1.19
N TYR A 47 27.01 10.66 1.45
CA TYR A 47 25.76 10.60 0.69
C TYR A 47 24.59 11.15 1.49
N LYS A 48 23.93 12.16 0.93
CA LYS A 48 22.68 12.69 1.49
C LYS A 48 21.52 11.85 0.98
N PHE A 49 21.07 10.90 1.79
CA PHE A 49 19.84 10.15 1.52
C PHE A 49 18.66 11.11 1.24
N PRO A 50 17.77 10.77 0.29
CA PRO A 50 16.60 11.59 0.02
C PRO A 50 15.71 11.67 1.28
N PRO A 51 14.97 12.77 1.48
CA PRO A 51 13.96 12.81 2.52
C PRO A 51 12.93 11.71 2.32
N THR A 52 12.21 11.34 3.39
CA THR A 52 11.14 10.33 3.40
C THR A 52 9.91 10.71 2.56
N THR A 53 9.98 11.80 1.80
CA THR A 53 9.00 12.22 0.80
C THR A 53 8.79 11.12 -0.25
N PRO A 54 7.54 10.75 -0.56
CA PRO A 54 7.20 9.81 -1.64
C PRO A 54 7.89 10.12 -2.98
N LEU A 55 8.25 9.07 -3.72
CA LEU A 55 9.06 9.18 -4.94
C LEU A 55 8.33 9.94 -6.06
N ASP A 56 7.03 9.72 -6.20
CA ASP A 56 6.15 10.42 -7.15
C ASP A 56 6.12 11.94 -6.89
N ILE A 57 6.11 12.34 -5.62
CA ILE A 57 6.23 13.76 -5.24
C ILE A 57 7.64 14.29 -5.54
N ARG A 58 8.70 13.54 -5.23
CA ARG A 58 10.09 13.92 -5.56
C ARG A 58 10.34 14.03 -7.07
N LEU A 59 9.63 13.26 -7.89
CA LEU A 59 9.70 13.31 -9.35
C LEU A 59 8.76 14.37 -9.96
N GLY A 60 7.96 15.08 -9.15
CA GLY A 60 6.97 16.05 -9.62
C GLY A 60 5.81 15.43 -10.42
N LEU A 61 5.59 14.12 -10.29
CA LEU A 61 4.46 13.39 -10.90
C LEU A 61 3.16 13.64 -10.13
N THR A 62 3.28 13.79 -8.81
CA THR A 62 2.21 14.18 -7.89
C THR A 62 2.64 15.46 -7.18
N LYS A 63 1.78 16.47 -7.10
CA LYS A 63 2.10 17.68 -6.32
C LYS A 63 1.50 17.62 -4.93
N GLU A 64 2.10 18.32 -3.97
CA GLU A 64 1.56 18.50 -2.61
C GLU A 64 0.24 19.30 -2.57
N GLU A 65 -0.14 19.94 -3.68
CA GLU A 65 -1.47 20.55 -3.88
C GLU A 65 -2.51 19.59 -4.48
N ASP A 66 -2.07 18.54 -5.20
CA ASP A 66 -2.91 17.40 -5.62
C ASP A 66 -3.29 16.52 -4.41
N VAL A 67 -3.17 17.07 -3.19
CA VAL A 67 -2.99 16.35 -1.93
C VAL A 67 -3.87 16.98 -0.80
N SER A 68 -4.98 17.64 -1.19
CA SER A 68 -5.88 18.43 -0.30
C SER A 68 -7.41 18.08 -0.34
N PHE A 69 -7.86 16.90 0.12
CA PHE A 69 -9.25 16.40 -0.09
C PHE A 69 -9.66 15.18 0.79
N PRO A 70 -10.96 14.94 1.06
CA PRO A 70 -11.44 13.69 1.65
C PRO A 70 -11.68 12.54 0.63
N LEU A 71 -10.76 11.60 0.52
CA LEU A 71 -10.94 10.30 -0.14
C LEU A 71 -11.69 9.33 0.79
N ARG A 72 -12.85 8.84 0.35
CA ARG A 72 -13.76 8.03 1.17
C ARG A 72 -13.65 6.56 0.80
N TRP A 73 -13.23 5.76 1.76
CA TRP A 73 -12.92 4.35 1.57
C TRP A 73 -14.10 3.46 1.96
N GLY A 74 -14.35 2.47 1.11
CA GLY A 74 -15.10 1.26 1.42
C GLY A 74 -14.14 0.12 1.76
N VAL A 75 -14.48 -0.74 2.70
CA VAL A 75 -13.69 -1.94 3.02
C VAL A 75 -14.48 -3.20 2.68
N VAL A 76 -13.82 -4.16 2.02
CA VAL A 76 -14.35 -5.48 1.72
C VAL A 76 -13.67 -6.51 2.62
N THR A 77 -14.48 -7.12 3.48
CA THR A 77 -14.18 -7.99 4.63
C THR A 77 -14.28 -7.31 6.00
N ALA A 78 -14.40 -8.13 7.04
CA ALA A 78 -14.12 -7.79 8.43
C ALA A 78 -12.98 -8.71 8.89
N SER A 79 -11.74 -8.22 8.93
CA SER A 79 -10.54 -9.02 9.23
C SER A 79 -9.51 -8.23 10.05
N PRO A 80 -8.57 -8.90 10.76
CA PRO A 80 -7.52 -8.20 11.50
C PRO A 80 -6.62 -7.32 10.60
N ILE A 81 -6.28 -7.81 9.40
CA ILE A 81 -5.49 -7.06 8.41
C ILE A 81 -6.23 -5.78 8.01
N ALA A 82 -7.53 -5.88 7.74
CA ALA A 82 -8.37 -4.71 7.50
C ALA A 82 -8.42 -3.77 8.72
N SER A 83 -8.48 -4.31 9.94
CA SER A 83 -8.53 -3.50 11.17
C SER A 83 -7.23 -2.71 11.40
N ASP A 84 -6.07 -3.30 11.12
CA ASP A 84 -4.79 -2.61 11.26
C ASP A 84 -4.60 -1.55 10.16
N TRP A 85 -5.02 -1.86 8.93
CA TRP A 85 -5.06 -0.87 7.85
C TRP A 85 -6.03 0.29 8.14
N ILE A 86 -7.22 0.03 8.71
CA ILE A 86 -8.18 1.06 9.12
C ILE A 86 -7.57 1.99 10.17
N LYS A 87 -6.85 1.45 11.17
CA LYS A 87 -6.14 2.26 12.18
C LYS A 87 -5.10 3.17 11.50
N SER A 88 -4.23 2.60 10.66
CA SER A 88 -3.22 3.36 9.93
C SER A 88 -3.83 4.45 9.03
N LEU A 89 -5.03 4.23 8.48
CA LEU A 89 -5.75 5.21 7.67
C LEU A 89 -6.38 6.35 8.49
N GLN A 90 -6.47 6.24 9.82
CA GLN A 90 -6.93 7.36 10.67
C GLN A 90 -5.86 8.44 10.82
N ASP A 91 -4.57 8.07 10.69
CA ASP A 91 -3.43 9.00 10.70
C ASP A 91 -3.21 9.71 9.35
N VAL A 92 -4.07 9.44 8.35
CA VAL A 92 -3.93 9.86 6.95
C VAL A 92 -4.90 11.03 6.71
N PRO A 93 -4.45 12.31 6.73
CA PRO A 93 -5.34 13.46 6.61
C PRO A 93 -6.08 13.44 5.28
N GLY A 94 -7.40 13.59 5.32
CA GLY A 94 -8.21 13.47 4.12
C GLY A 94 -8.43 12.03 3.64
N ALA A 95 -8.15 11.00 4.45
CA ALA A 95 -8.76 9.69 4.27
C ALA A 95 -9.83 9.46 5.34
N SER A 96 -10.87 8.69 4.99
CA SER A 96 -11.91 8.28 5.93
C SER A 96 -12.53 6.96 5.50
N VAL A 97 -12.78 6.05 6.45
CA VAL A 97 -13.49 4.79 6.18
C VAL A 97 -14.98 5.03 6.41
N THR A 98 -15.75 5.10 5.33
CA THR A 98 -17.17 5.48 5.37
C THR A 98 -18.11 4.28 5.30
N ALA A 99 -17.64 3.16 4.75
CA ALA A 99 -18.45 2.00 4.48
C ALA A 99 -17.67 0.69 4.61
N VAL A 100 -18.35 -0.39 5.00
CA VAL A 100 -17.81 -1.76 5.00
C VAL A 100 -18.83 -2.74 4.47
N TRP A 101 -18.37 -3.78 3.77
CA TRP A 101 -19.14 -4.98 3.46
C TRP A 101 -18.39 -6.21 3.97
N ALA A 102 -19.10 -7.10 4.67
CA ALA A 102 -18.63 -8.43 5.01
C ALA A 102 -19.63 -9.48 4.51
N ARG A 103 -19.14 -10.69 4.21
CA ARG A 103 -19.97 -11.81 3.73
C ARG A 103 -21.05 -12.23 4.74
N ASP A 104 -20.77 -12.02 6.01
CA ASP A 104 -21.67 -12.21 7.15
C ASP A 104 -22.16 -10.82 7.60
N PRO A 105 -23.45 -10.47 7.38
CA PRO A 105 -23.96 -9.14 7.68
C PRO A 105 -23.88 -8.76 9.17
N ALA A 106 -24.02 -9.73 10.07
CA ALA A 106 -23.93 -9.48 11.52
C ALA A 106 -22.49 -9.10 11.91
N LYS A 107 -21.49 -9.78 11.35
CA LYS A 107 -20.09 -9.37 11.50
C LYS A 107 -19.80 -8.02 10.85
N GLY A 108 -20.39 -7.74 9.67
CA GLY A 108 -20.25 -6.45 9.02
C GLY A 108 -20.76 -5.29 9.87
N ALA A 109 -21.94 -5.45 10.50
CA ALA A 109 -22.52 -4.47 11.41
C ALA A 109 -21.67 -4.25 12.68
N ALA A 110 -21.31 -5.34 13.38
CA ALA A 110 -20.47 -5.26 14.58
C ALA A 110 -19.08 -4.67 14.29
N TYR A 111 -18.51 -4.96 13.12
CA TYR A 111 -17.23 -4.40 12.67
C TYR A 111 -17.33 -2.92 12.34
N ALA A 112 -18.44 -2.48 11.75
CA ALA A 112 -18.70 -1.06 11.50
C ALA A 112 -18.80 -0.27 12.81
N GLU A 113 -19.53 -0.80 13.79
CA GLU A 113 -19.65 -0.23 15.14
C GLU A 113 -18.27 -0.13 15.83
N ALA A 114 -17.52 -1.23 15.87
CA ALA A 114 -16.20 -1.29 16.52
C ALA A 114 -15.14 -0.34 15.90
N HIS A 115 -15.30 0.03 14.63
CA HIS A 115 -14.38 0.93 13.92
C HIS A 115 -14.95 2.33 13.63
N GLY A 116 -16.16 2.65 14.11
CA GLY A 116 -16.81 3.95 13.86
C GLY A 116 -17.20 4.20 12.39
N ILE A 117 -17.38 3.15 11.60
CA ILE A 117 -17.69 3.22 10.17
C ILE A 117 -19.19 3.49 9.99
N ALA A 118 -19.53 4.54 9.25
CA ALA A 118 -20.91 5.03 9.15
C ALA A 118 -21.93 4.07 8.51
N LYS A 119 -21.48 3.11 7.67
CA LYS A 119 -22.35 2.19 6.93
C LYS A 119 -21.82 0.77 6.89
N ALA A 120 -22.64 -0.19 7.31
CA ALA A 120 -22.47 -1.61 6.98
C ALA A 120 -23.41 -1.98 5.82
N HIS A 121 -22.84 -2.45 4.71
CA HIS A 121 -23.58 -2.86 3.52
C HIS A 121 -23.98 -4.33 3.58
N ALA A 122 -25.17 -4.65 3.08
CA ALA A 122 -25.67 -6.03 3.00
C ALA A 122 -25.05 -6.84 1.85
N SER A 123 -24.59 -6.16 0.79
CA SER A 123 -23.98 -6.79 -0.39
C SER A 123 -22.82 -5.95 -0.95
N LEU A 124 -21.90 -6.62 -1.64
CA LEU A 124 -20.83 -5.95 -2.39
C LEU A 124 -21.40 -5.00 -3.45
N ASP A 125 -22.52 -5.33 -4.10
CA ASP A 125 -23.22 -4.43 -5.03
C ASP A 125 -23.62 -3.12 -4.38
N SER A 126 -24.18 -3.16 -3.17
CA SER A 126 -24.61 -1.95 -2.47
C SER A 126 -23.43 -1.09 -2.02
N LEU A 127 -22.30 -1.70 -1.64
CA LEU A 127 -21.05 -0.98 -1.35
C LEU A 127 -20.48 -0.33 -2.63
N CYS A 128 -20.42 -1.08 -3.73
CA CYS A 128 -19.93 -0.58 -5.01
C CYS A 128 -20.81 0.54 -5.59
N SER A 129 -22.11 0.54 -5.28
CA SER A 129 -23.06 1.55 -5.74
C SER A 129 -23.12 2.80 -4.84
N ASP A 130 -22.45 2.81 -3.69
CA ASP A 130 -22.58 3.92 -2.74
C ASP A 130 -21.90 5.21 -3.26
N PRO A 131 -22.62 6.34 -3.42
CA PRO A 131 -22.01 7.61 -3.80
C PRO A 131 -21.15 8.24 -2.68
N SER A 132 -21.16 7.69 -1.46
CA SER A 132 -20.26 8.09 -0.38
C SER A 132 -18.92 7.35 -0.36
N VAL A 133 -18.65 6.45 -1.32
CA VAL A 133 -17.40 5.70 -1.46
C VAL A 133 -16.71 6.06 -2.77
N ASP A 134 -15.41 6.37 -2.72
CA ASP A 134 -14.60 6.72 -3.90
C ASP A 134 -13.66 5.57 -4.30
N ILE A 135 -13.14 4.87 -3.30
CA ILE A 135 -12.16 3.78 -3.42
C ILE A 135 -12.56 2.61 -2.52
N ILE A 136 -12.29 1.38 -2.94
CA ILE A 136 -12.57 0.18 -2.15
C ILE A 136 -11.27 -0.60 -1.88
N TYR A 137 -11.00 -0.90 -0.61
CA TYR A 137 -9.94 -1.80 -0.18
C TYR A 137 -10.47 -3.24 -0.06
N ILE A 138 -9.90 -4.15 -0.84
CA ILE A 138 -10.19 -5.58 -0.83
C ILE A 138 -9.13 -6.28 0.03
N ALA A 139 -9.49 -6.62 1.26
CA ALA A 139 -8.65 -7.35 2.22
C ALA A 139 -9.15 -8.79 2.44
N SER A 140 -9.83 -9.36 1.45
CA SER A 140 -10.46 -10.67 1.54
C SER A 140 -9.42 -11.80 1.37
N LYS A 141 -9.80 -12.93 0.79
CA LYS A 141 -8.87 -14.04 0.49
C LYS A 141 -8.60 -14.03 -1.01
N THR A 142 -7.39 -14.38 -1.44
CA THR A 142 -6.95 -14.22 -2.84
C THR A 142 -7.90 -14.83 -3.88
N TRP A 143 -8.47 -16.00 -3.60
CA TRP A 143 -9.47 -16.66 -4.45
C TRP A 143 -10.77 -15.85 -4.66
N ASP A 144 -11.01 -14.81 -3.85
CA ASP A 144 -12.09 -13.86 -4.00
C ASP A 144 -11.66 -12.55 -4.68
N HIS A 145 -10.36 -12.25 -4.79
CA HIS A 145 -9.85 -10.94 -5.25
C HIS A 145 -10.31 -10.62 -6.68
N HIS A 146 -10.10 -11.54 -7.64
CA HIS A 146 -10.40 -11.32 -9.06
C HIS A 146 -11.86 -10.90 -9.29
N ARG A 147 -12.81 -11.71 -8.80
CA ARG A 147 -14.25 -11.43 -8.93
C ARG A 147 -14.72 -10.18 -8.17
N GLN A 148 -14.04 -9.80 -7.08
CA GLN A 148 -14.37 -8.60 -6.31
C GLN A 148 -13.80 -7.35 -7.00
N ALA A 149 -12.56 -7.43 -7.47
CA ALA A 149 -11.85 -6.36 -8.17
C ALA A 149 -12.58 -5.94 -9.45
N LEU A 150 -12.89 -6.90 -10.34
CA LEU A 150 -13.63 -6.62 -11.58
C LEU A 150 -14.98 -5.94 -11.30
N LYS A 151 -15.65 -6.31 -10.20
CA LYS A 151 -16.94 -5.75 -9.81
C LYS A 151 -16.84 -4.32 -9.25
N VAL A 152 -15.81 -4.05 -8.44
CA VAL A 152 -15.47 -2.71 -7.96
C VAL A 152 -15.10 -1.78 -9.13
N ILE A 153 -14.25 -2.27 -10.03
CA ILE A 153 -13.82 -1.56 -11.25
C ILE A 153 -15.00 -1.27 -12.18
N GLN A 154 -15.89 -2.25 -12.40
CA GLN A 154 -17.09 -2.08 -13.22
C GLN A 154 -18.04 -1.01 -12.67
N ALA A 155 -18.06 -0.80 -11.35
CA ALA A 155 -18.80 0.26 -10.70
C ALA A 155 -18.11 1.65 -10.73
N GLY A 156 -16.96 1.76 -11.42
CA GLY A 156 -16.21 3.01 -11.56
C GLY A 156 -15.52 3.46 -10.27
N LYS A 157 -15.28 2.54 -9.33
CA LYS A 157 -14.54 2.82 -8.09
C LYS A 157 -13.06 2.51 -8.27
N HIS A 158 -12.20 3.31 -7.63
CA HIS A 158 -10.79 2.95 -7.46
C HIS A 158 -10.67 1.71 -6.56
N VAL A 159 -9.58 0.95 -6.69
CA VAL A 159 -9.40 -0.29 -5.92
C VAL A 159 -7.98 -0.46 -5.39
N LEU A 160 -7.88 -0.85 -4.13
CA LEU A 160 -6.67 -1.36 -3.49
C LEU A 160 -6.92 -2.83 -3.14
N ILE A 161 -6.02 -3.74 -3.49
CA ILE A 161 -6.23 -5.19 -3.37
C ILE A 161 -5.09 -5.80 -2.58
N GLU A 162 -5.39 -6.51 -1.48
CA GLU A 162 -4.37 -7.18 -0.67
C GLU A 162 -3.46 -8.11 -1.47
N LYS A 163 -2.25 -8.36 -0.92
CA LYS A 163 -1.31 -9.30 -1.50
C LYS A 163 -1.57 -10.74 -0.98
N PRO A 164 -1.33 -11.78 -1.80
CA PRO A 164 -0.99 -11.71 -3.22
C PRO A 164 -2.18 -11.22 -4.05
N PHE A 165 -1.90 -10.38 -5.05
CA PHE A 165 -2.89 -9.68 -5.86
C PHE A 165 -4.00 -10.61 -6.40
N MET A 166 -3.62 -11.69 -7.09
CA MET A 166 -4.50 -12.67 -7.74
C MET A 166 -3.88 -14.08 -7.66
N ASP A 167 -4.66 -15.13 -7.95
CA ASP A 167 -4.16 -16.51 -8.00
C ASP A 167 -3.31 -16.79 -9.26
N THR A 168 -3.54 -16.05 -10.37
CA THR A 168 -2.76 -16.20 -11.62
C THR A 168 -2.34 -14.88 -12.24
N ALA A 169 -1.29 -14.93 -13.08
CA ALA A 169 -0.84 -13.77 -13.85
C ALA A 169 -1.88 -13.32 -14.89
N GLU A 170 -2.68 -14.24 -15.41
CA GLU A 170 -3.75 -13.98 -16.37
C GLU A 170 -4.87 -13.18 -15.72
N GLN A 171 -5.30 -13.56 -14.51
CA GLN A 171 -6.25 -12.80 -13.70
C GLN A 171 -5.72 -11.39 -13.37
N ALA A 172 -4.42 -11.28 -13.03
CA ALA A 172 -3.80 -9.99 -12.76
C ALA A 172 -3.83 -9.06 -13.98
N ARG A 173 -3.46 -9.56 -15.17
CA ARG A 173 -3.53 -8.80 -16.44
C ARG A 173 -4.96 -8.37 -16.77
N GLU A 174 -5.95 -9.24 -16.55
CA GLU A 174 -7.36 -8.92 -16.78
C GLU A 174 -7.83 -7.77 -15.88
N VAL A 175 -7.50 -7.81 -14.59
CA VAL A 175 -7.89 -6.78 -13.62
C VAL A 175 -7.25 -5.42 -13.94
N TYR A 176 -5.96 -5.38 -14.28
CA TYR A 176 -5.32 -4.14 -14.72
C TYR A 176 -5.92 -3.61 -16.03
N ALA A 177 -6.13 -4.46 -17.03
CA ALA A 177 -6.77 -4.04 -18.29
C ALA A 177 -8.21 -3.54 -18.11
N ALA A 178 -8.96 -4.10 -17.15
CA ALA A 178 -10.28 -3.62 -16.78
C ALA A 178 -10.21 -2.25 -16.09
N ALA A 179 -9.24 -2.05 -15.19
CA ALA A 179 -9.03 -0.78 -14.49
C ALA A 179 -8.65 0.36 -15.45
N ASP A 180 -7.70 0.09 -16.36
CA ASP A 180 -7.28 1.02 -17.42
C ASP A 180 -8.47 1.41 -18.31
N LYS A 181 -9.27 0.42 -18.74
CA LYS A 181 -10.46 0.64 -19.57
C LYS A 181 -11.55 1.45 -18.85
N ALA A 182 -11.69 1.28 -17.54
CA ALA A 182 -12.64 2.02 -16.71
C ALA A 182 -12.11 3.40 -16.28
N GLY A 183 -10.81 3.69 -16.48
CA GLY A 183 -10.18 4.93 -16.04
C GLY A 183 -10.05 5.04 -14.51
N VAL A 184 -9.92 3.91 -13.81
CA VAL A 184 -9.82 3.87 -12.35
C VAL A 184 -8.44 3.40 -11.89
N ALA A 185 -7.93 4.00 -10.81
CA ALA A 185 -6.72 3.51 -10.16
C ALA A 185 -6.94 2.10 -9.58
N CYS A 186 -5.98 1.21 -9.82
CA CYS A 186 -5.92 -0.15 -9.29
C CYS A 186 -4.51 -0.42 -8.75
N PHE A 187 -4.41 -0.77 -7.46
CA PHE A 187 -3.13 -1.03 -6.79
C PHE A 187 -3.15 -2.36 -6.04
N GLU A 188 -2.01 -3.07 -6.05
CA GLU A 188 -1.73 -4.11 -5.06
C GLU A 188 -1.30 -3.47 -3.73
N GLY A 189 -1.75 -4.04 -2.61
CA GLY A 189 -1.42 -3.67 -1.23
C GLY A 189 0.02 -4.03 -0.83
N MET A 190 0.99 -3.79 -1.71
CA MET A 190 2.42 -4.04 -1.45
C MET A 190 3.03 -2.90 -0.62
N TRP A 191 2.54 -2.77 0.61
CA TRP A 191 2.88 -1.70 1.56
C TRP A 191 4.39 -1.58 1.84
N THR A 192 5.15 -2.67 1.76
CA THR A 192 6.61 -2.68 1.94
C THR A 192 7.33 -1.76 0.95
N ARG A 193 6.80 -1.56 -0.26
CA ARG A 193 7.35 -0.65 -1.28
C ARG A 193 7.44 0.81 -0.80
N PHE A 194 6.67 1.19 0.22
CA PHE A 194 6.64 2.53 0.80
C PHE A 194 7.55 2.70 2.03
N PHE A 195 8.32 1.69 2.44
CA PHE A 195 9.30 1.89 3.50
C PHE A 195 10.44 2.81 3.05
N PRO A 196 10.90 3.77 3.90
CA PRO A 196 12.07 4.60 3.62
C PRO A 196 13.32 3.80 3.23
N ALA A 197 13.49 2.58 3.76
CA ALA A 197 14.61 1.70 3.44
C ALA A 197 14.69 1.34 1.94
N TYR A 198 13.56 1.10 1.25
CA TYR A 198 13.59 0.82 -0.19
C TYR A 198 13.94 2.06 -1.01
N GLU A 199 13.51 3.24 -0.58
CA GLU A 199 13.86 4.50 -1.26
C GLU A 199 15.33 4.89 -1.01
N HIS A 200 15.88 4.61 0.17
CA HIS A 200 17.31 4.75 0.44
C HIS A 200 18.14 3.75 -0.39
N ALA A 201 17.73 2.50 -0.47
CA ALA A 201 18.40 1.47 -1.28
C ALA A 201 18.35 1.83 -2.78
N ARG A 202 17.18 2.25 -3.28
CA ARG A 202 16.99 2.80 -4.63
C ARG A 202 17.99 3.92 -4.89
N ALA A 203 18.00 4.94 -4.03
CA ALA A 203 18.78 6.14 -4.25
C ALA A 203 20.30 5.86 -4.21
N ALA A 204 20.75 4.92 -3.37
CA ALA A 204 22.14 4.44 -3.36
C ALA A 204 22.52 3.70 -4.66
N ILE A 205 21.62 2.86 -5.19
CA ILE A 205 21.83 2.14 -6.47
C ILE A 205 21.84 3.13 -7.64
N GLU A 206 20.82 3.98 -7.76
CA GLU A 206 20.67 4.95 -8.86
C GLU A 206 21.75 6.05 -8.81
N GLY A 207 22.22 6.41 -7.62
CA GLY A 207 23.37 7.29 -7.41
C GLY A 207 24.74 6.63 -7.63
N GLY A 208 24.78 5.33 -7.95
CA GLY A 208 26.01 4.59 -8.27
C GLY A 208 26.92 4.27 -7.09
N LEU A 209 26.46 4.42 -5.84
CA LEU A 209 27.30 4.25 -4.63
C LEU A 209 27.94 2.87 -4.57
N ILE A 210 27.15 1.84 -4.87
CA ILE A 210 27.58 0.43 -4.84
C ILE A 210 28.24 -0.02 -6.16
N GLY A 211 28.48 0.90 -7.09
CA GLY A 211 28.92 0.59 -8.45
C GLY A 211 27.86 -0.19 -9.25
N LYS A 212 28.32 -1.10 -10.11
CA LYS A 212 27.44 -1.95 -10.91
C LYS A 212 26.85 -3.07 -10.04
N VAL A 213 25.52 -3.17 -9.99
CA VAL A 213 24.82 -4.32 -9.40
C VAL A 213 25.22 -5.60 -10.15
N VAL A 214 25.77 -6.58 -9.42
CA VAL A 214 26.18 -7.89 -9.95
C VAL A 214 25.37 -9.05 -9.38
N MET A 215 24.79 -8.89 -8.19
CA MET A 215 24.03 -9.91 -7.47
C MET A 215 22.99 -9.23 -6.57
N VAL A 216 21.84 -9.88 -6.39
CA VAL A 216 20.84 -9.51 -5.39
C VAL A 216 20.48 -10.78 -4.61
N GLN A 217 20.55 -10.70 -3.29
CA GLN A 217 20.05 -11.72 -2.36
C GLN A 217 18.98 -11.08 -1.49
N ALA A 218 17.89 -11.80 -1.22
CA ALA A 218 16.80 -11.34 -0.40
C ALA A 218 16.25 -12.51 0.43
N ASP A 219 16.38 -12.40 1.75
CA ASP A 219 15.94 -13.40 2.72
C ASP A 219 14.75 -12.82 3.51
N TYR A 220 13.65 -13.58 3.62
CA TYR A 220 12.45 -13.17 4.36
C TYR A 220 12.13 -14.18 5.48
N PRO A 221 12.80 -14.07 6.65
CA PRO A 221 12.72 -15.05 7.74
C PRO A 221 11.47 -14.86 8.63
N ASP A 222 10.29 -14.65 8.03
CA ASP A 222 9.02 -14.76 8.76
C ASP A 222 8.70 -16.25 8.98
N ARG A 223 8.40 -16.65 10.22
CA ARG A 223 8.16 -18.06 10.57
C ARG A 223 7.01 -18.73 9.79
N VAL A 224 6.02 -17.96 9.31
CA VAL A 224 4.90 -18.48 8.51
C VAL A 224 5.31 -18.72 7.06
N TYR A 225 6.23 -17.92 6.52
CA TYR A 225 6.68 -17.98 5.12
C TYR A 225 8.01 -18.72 4.91
N ALA A 226 8.85 -18.82 5.94
CA ALA A 226 10.15 -19.51 5.91
C ALA A 226 10.05 -21.04 6.06
N LEU A 227 8.89 -21.57 6.47
CA LEU A 227 8.63 -23.02 6.53
C LEU A 227 8.46 -23.67 5.14
N THR A 228 8.20 -22.89 4.09
CA THR A 228 8.02 -23.42 2.73
C THR A 228 9.34 -23.81 2.04
N PRO A 229 10.43 -23.02 2.07
CA PRO A 229 11.71 -23.43 1.45
C PRO A 229 12.49 -24.48 2.25
N ALA A 230 12.30 -24.60 3.57
CA ALA A 230 13.12 -25.48 4.41
C ALA A 230 13.10 -26.97 3.97
N PRO A 231 11.94 -27.60 3.67
CA PRO A 231 11.91 -28.99 3.18
C PRO A 231 12.54 -29.16 1.80
N PHE A 232 12.51 -28.14 0.94
CA PHE A 232 13.14 -28.18 -0.38
C PHE A 232 14.67 -28.02 -0.32
N ALA A 233 15.19 -27.33 0.70
CA ALA A 233 16.62 -27.10 0.87
C ALA A 233 17.32 -28.17 1.74
N PHE A 234 16.62 -28.72 2.75
CA PHE A 234 17.21 -29.58 3.78
C PHE A 234 16.51 -30.93 3.98
N GLY A 235 15.42 -31.20 3.25
CA GLY A 235 14.61 -32.42 3.43
C GLY A 235 13.62 -32.33 4.60
N THR A 236 12.77 -33.34 4.76
CA THR A 236 11.72 -33.38 5.79
C THR A 236 12.23 -33.71 7.20
N ASP A 237 13.46 -34.22 7.29
CA ASP A 237 13.94 -34.91 8.49
C ASP A 237 14.81 -33.99 9.37
N GLU A 238 15.23 -32.82 8.86
CA GLU A 238 15.92 -31.77 9.60
C GLU A 238 15.08 -30.48 9.68
N MET A 239 14.51 -30.21 10.86
CA MET A 239 13.92 -28.92 11.17
C MET A 239 15.04 -27.88 11.42
N PRO A 240 15.14 -26.78 10.65
CA PRO A 240 16.18 -25.78 10.88
C PRO A 240 16.03 -25.11 12.25
N VAL A 241 17.12 -25.04 13.00
CA VAL A 241 17.16 -24.40 14.32
C VAL A 241 17.05 -22.88 14.15
N VAL A 242 15.85 -22.34 14.39
CA VAL A 242 15.59 -20.89 14.34
C VAL A 242 16.21 -20.21 15.57
N ALA A 243 17.48 -19.81 15.46
CA ALA A 243 18.14 -18.92 16.40
C ALA A 243 17.60 -17.50 16.26
N ALA A 244 16.48 -17.22 16.95
CA ALA A 244 15.94 -15.87 17.02
C ALA A 244 16.81 -14.98 17.92
N GLY A 245 17.40 -13.93 17.33
CA GLY A 245 17.83 -12.76 18.09
C GLY A 245 16.62 -12.11 18.77
N ARG A 246 16.82 -11.59 19.99
CA ARG A 246 15.81 -10.82 20.73
C ARG A 246 15.76 -9.38 20.26
#